data_AF-A0A5M4EQD1-F1
#
_entry.id   AF-A0A5M4EQD1-F1
#
_cell.length_a   1.000
_cell.length_b   1.000
_cell.length_c   1.000
_cell.angle_alpha   90.00
_cell.angle_beta   90.00
_cell.angle_gamma   90.00
#
_symmetry.space_group_name_H-M   'P 1'
#
loop_
_entity.id
_entity.type
_entity.pdbx_description
1 polymer ?
#
loop_
_entity_poly.entity_id
_entity_poly.type
_entity_poly.pdbx_seq_one_letter_code
_entity_poly.pdbx_strand_id
1 'polypeptide(L)'
;MSVNPSDVRNLFESHYFLFAFLSSLGTLQIAVTGSGIRALWLTPYRRVTRWLGFVCIITGVLFFFGQPLFVDGPWAAGSVQADSTTRAWGVASWDELAGARNVNDIHGGLDGVDQAIWFSLAAIIAFSVSVVFGALSIKANTRDLRVDAKLDDDDIDGLAGLVHRSYFSNLPISVRNFRLEARKFWRDGVRSADRWSLIKIISGSSSQ
;
A
#
# COMPACT_ATOMS: atom_id res chain seq x y z
N MET A 1 33.24 20.40 7.36
CA MET A 1 32.00 21.20 7.15
C MET A 1 30.93 20.54 8.00
N SER A 2 30.28 21.26 8.92
CA SER A 2 29.24 20.66 9.78
C SER A 2 28.03 20.29 8.93
N VAL A 3 27.69 19.01 8.91
CA VAL A 3 26.52 18.48 8.19
C VAL A 3 25.25 19.03 8.87
N ASN A 4 24.34 19.60 8.08
CA ASN A 4 23.05 20.05 8.61
C ASN A 4 22.10 18.85 8.77
N PRO A 5 21.55 18.60 9.98
CA PRO A 5 20.62 17.48 10.20
C PRO A 5 19.38 17.50 9.31
N SER A 6 18.93 18.67 8.83
CA SER A 6 17.80 18.74 7.91
C SER A 6 18.09 18.10 6.56
N ASP A 7 19.32 18.23 6.07
CA ASP A 7 19.72 17.73 4.76
C ASP A 7 19.84 16.20 4.79
N VAL A 8 20.35 15.68 5.91
CA VAL A 8 20.34 14.24 6.23
C VAL A 8 18.92 13.70 6.21
N ARG A 9 17.99 14.36 6.92
CA ARG A 9 16.61 13.92 7.01
C ARG A 9 15.94 13.88 5.64
N ASN A 10 16.02 14.97 4.88
CA ASN A 10 15.41 15.06 3.55
C ASN A 10 15.94 13.97 2.59
N LEU A 11 17.24 13.67 2.67
CA LEU A 11 17.87 12.61 1.89
C LEU A 11 17.33 11.23 2.27
N PHE A 12 17.19 10.93 3.56
CA PHE A 12 16.64 9.65 4.01
C PHE A 12 15.14 9.53 3.73
N GLU A 13 14.36 10.58 3.96
CA GLU A 13 12.91 10.63 3.68
C GLU A 13 12.62 10.33 2.21
N SER A 14 13.29 11.04 1.30
CA SER A 14 13.07 10.86 -0.14
C SER A 14 13.45 9.47 -0.63
N HIS A 15 14.61 8.95 -0.21
CA HIS A 15 15.07 7.60 -0.56
C HIS A 15 14.14 6.52 0.01
N TYR A 16 13.74 6.65 1.26
CA TYR A 16 12.85 5.72 1.93
C TYR A 16 11.45 5.74 1.32
N PHE A 17 10.91 6.93 1.06
CA PHE A 17 9.60 7.07 0.45
C PHE A 17 9.54 6.41 -0.94
N LEU A 18 10.53 6.64 -1.79
CA LEU A 18 10.59 6.01 -3.12
C LEU A 18 10.68 4.48 -3.01
N PHE A 19 11.50 3.98 -2.09
CA PHE A 19 11.61 2.55 -1.79
C PHE A 19 10.28 1.95 -1.37
N ALA A 20 9.62 2.56 -0.38
CA ALA A 20 8.34 2.12 0.15
C ALA A 20 7.25 2.17 -0.93
N PHE A 21 7.26 3.20 -1.78
CA PHE A 21 6.31 3.36 -2.87
C PHE A 21 6.47 2.25 -3.91
N LEU A 22 7.69 2.04 -4.41
CA LEU A 22 7.96 1.00 -5.41
C LEU A 22 7.70 -0.41 -4.87
N SER A 23 8.08 -0.67 -3.62
CA SER A 23 7.85 -1.97 -2.96
C SER A 23 6.36 -2.22 -2.74
N SER A 24 5.61 -1.20 -2.30
CA SER A 24 4.16 -1.30 -2.10
C SER A 24 3.43 -1.49 -3.43
N LEU A 25 3.78 -0.71 -4.45
CA LEU A 25 3.20 -0.83 -5.79
C LEU A 25 3.49 -2.21 -6.38
N GLY A 26 4.74 -2.67 -6.27
CA GLY A 26 5.14 -3.97 -6.78
C GLY A 26 4.47 -5.14 -6.08
N THR A 27 4.39 -5.09 -4.75
CA THR A 27 3.68 -6.09 -3.94
C THR A 27 2.19 -6.12 -4.28
N LEU A 28 1.58 -4.94 -4.42
CA LEU A 28 0.19 -4.80 -4.85
C LEU A 28 -0.02 -5.47 -6.22
N GLN A 29 0.83 -5.19 -7.22
CA GLN A 29 0.71 -5.79 -8.55
C GLN A 29 0.82 -7.32 -8.53
N ILE A 30 1.72 -7.88 -7.72
CA ILE A 30 1.84 -9.33 -7.56
C ILE A 30 0.58 -9.91 -6.90
N ALA A 31 0.07 -9.27 -5.84
CA ALA A 31 -1.12 -9.71 -5.13
C ALA A 31 -2.38 -9.68 -6.03
N VAL A 32 -2.65 -8.56 -6.70
CA VAL A 32 -3.84 -8.38 -7.54
C VAL A 32 -3.82 -9.24 -8.81
N THR A 33 -2.63 -9.60 -9.31
CA THR A 33 -2.51 -10.56 -10.41
C THR A 33 -2.65 -12.01 -9.93
N GLY A 34 -2.33 -12.29 -8.66
CA GLY A 34 -2.62 -13.57 -8.00
C GLY A 34 -4.11 -13.79 -7.80
N SER A 35 -4.82 -12.77 -7.29
CA SER A 35 -6.26 -12.81 -7.00
C SER A 35 -7.17 -12.52 -8.20
N GLY A 36 -6.63 -12.06 -9.33
CA GLY A 36 -7.43 -11.81 -10.55
C GLY A 36 -8.17 -10.46 -10.55
N ILE A 37 -7.83 -9.56 -9.63
CA ILE A 37 -8.44 -8.23 -9.48
C ILE A 37 -7.94 -7.31 -10.61
N ARG A 38 -8.55 -7.40 -11.79
CA ARG A 38 -8.11 -6.71 -13.02
C ARG A 38 -8.19 -5.19 -12.91
N ALA A 39 -9.12 -4.67 -12.12
CA ALA A 39 -9.35 -3.24 -11.93
C ALA A 39 -8.20 -2.49 -11.26
N LEU A 40 -7.21 -3.20 -10.74
CA LEU A 40 -6.01 -2.64 -10.13
C LEU A 40 -4.75 -2.92 -10.97
N TRP A 41 -4.85 -3.61 -12.11
CA TRP A 41 -3.67 -3.95 -12.89
C TRP A 41 -3.10 -2.73 -13.62
N LEU A 42 -1.80 -2.48 -13.49
CA LEU A 42 -1.14 -1.40 -14.24
C LEU A 42 -1.26 -1.56 -15.77
N THR A 43 -1.30 -2.80 -16.26
CA THR A 43 -1.45 -3.11 -17.68
C THR A 43 -2.56 -4.12 -17.93
N PRO A 44 -3.13 -4.19 -19.16
CA PRO A 44 -4.16 -5.18 -19.49
C PRO A 44 -3.68 -6.64 -19.39
N TYR A 45 -2.37 -6.86 -19.47
CA TYR A 45 -1.79 -8.19 -19.57
C TYR A 45 -1.29 -8.67 -18.20
N ARG A 46 -1.88 -9.76 -17.69
CA ARG A 46 -1.56 -10.35 -16.38
C ARG A 46 -0.05 -10.58 -16.18
N ARG A 47 0.62 -11.15 -17.19
CA ARG A 47 2.06 -11.48 -17.12
C ARG A 47 2.91 -10.22 -17.02
N VAL A 48 2.58 -9.19 -17.81
CA VAL A 48 3.33 -7.92 -17.83
C VAL A 48 3.15 -7.20 -16.50
N THR A 49 1.92 -7.08 -16.00
CA THR A 49 1.65 -6.48 -14.68
C THR A 49 2.40 -7.19 -13.55
N ARG A 50 2.44 -8.52 -13.55
CA ARG A 50 3.19 -9.29 -12.55
C ARG A 50 4.70 -9.06 -12.65
N TRP A 51 5.25 -9.04 -13.86
CA TRP A 51 6.67 -8.75 -14.08
C TRP A 51 7.05 -7.34 -13.68
N LEU A 52 6.22 -6.34 -14.02
CA LEU A 52 6.39 -4.97 -13.53
C LEU A 52 6.40 -4.92 -12.01
N GLY A 53 5.53 -5.70 -11.35
CA GLY A 53 5.51 -5.80 -9.91
C GLY A 53 6.85 -6.28 -9.32
N PHE A 54 7.42 -7.35 -9.88
CA PHE A 54 8.74 -7.84 -9.49
C PHE A 54 9.84 -6.80 -9.74
N VAL A 55 9.84 -6.18 -10.93
CA VAL A 55 10.82 -5.15 -11.30
C VAL A 55 10.75 -3.98 -10.32
N CYS A 56 9.55 -3.49 -9.97
CA CYS A 56 9.40 -2.41 -9.00
C CYS A 56 10.02 -2.74 -7.64
N ILE A 57 9.79 -3.95 -7.10
CA ILE A 57 10.39 -4.37 -5.82
C ILE A 57 11.92 -4.38 -5.92
N ILE A 58 12.46 -5.05 -6.95
CA ILE A 58 13.91 -5.16 -7.13
C ILE A 58 14.54 -3.78 -7.33
N THR A 59 13.94 -2.92 -8.16
CA THR A 59 14.40 -1.55 -8.35
C THR A 59 14.35 -0.74 -7.06
N GLY A 60 13.29 -0.87 -6.27
CA GLY A 60 13.19 -0.20 -4.96
C GLY A 60 14.33 -0.60 -4.03
N VAL A 61 14.59 -1.91 -3.89
CA VAL A 61 15.67 -2.45 -3.06
C VAL A 61 17.04 -1.98 -3.56
N LEU A 62 17.32 -2.14 -4.85
CA LEU A 62 18.60 -1.74 -5.45
C LEU A 62 18.84 -0.23 -5.33
N PHE A 63 17.80 0.58 -5.52
CA PHE A 63 17.90 2.02 -5.34
C PHE A 63 18.18 2.33 -3.87
N PHE A 64 17.35 1.86 -2.94
CA PHE A 64 17.51 2.19 -1.53
C PHE A 64 18.88 1.80 -0.98
N PHE A 65 19.29 0.55 -1.17
CA PHE A 65 20.53 0.03 -0.62
C PHE A 65 21.76 0.37 -1.47
N GLY A 66 21.61 0.61 -2.78
CA GLY A 66 22.72 0.92 -3.68
C GLY A 66 23.08 2.41 -3.75
N GLN A 67 22.13 3.32 -3.45
CA GLN A 67 22.37 4.77 -3.49
C GLN A 67 23.62 5.24 -2.72
N PRO A 68 23.99 4.68 -1.54
CA PRO A 68 25.22 5.09 -0.85
C PRO A 68 26.51 4.95 -1.67
N LEU A 69 26.53 4.09 -2.69
CA LEU A 69 27.68 3.90 -3.58
C LEU A 69 27.80 4.95 -4.69
N PHE A 70 26.79 5.80 -4.86
CA PHE A 70 26.71 6.74 -5.99
C PHE A 70 26.37 8.16 -5.57
N VAL A 71 25.78 8.35 -4.39
CA VAL A 71 25.32 9.65 -3.90
C VAL A 71 26.04 9.99 -2.61
N ASP A 72 26.49 11.25 -2.55
CA ASP A 72 27.12 11.78 -1.36
C ASP A 72 26.12 11.87 -0.20
N GLY A 73 26.47 11.23 0.93
CA GLY A 73 25.67 11.25 2.15
C GLY A 73 26.53 11.00 3.39
N PRO A 74 25.91 10.81 4.58
CA PRO A 74 26.62 10.55 5.84
C PRO A 74 27.15 9.10 5.92
N TRP A 75 27.81 8.64 4.87
CA TRP A 75 28.31 7.28 4.67
C TRP A 75 29.59 7.28 3.83
N ALA A 76 30.40 8.34 3.88
CA ALA A 76 31.69 8.33 3.19
C ALA A 76 32.55 7.13 3.59
N ALA A 77 33.38 6.65 2.66
CA ALA A 77 34.31 5.55 2.90
C ALA A 77 35.15 5.76 4.18
N GLY A 78 35.14 4.77 5.07
CA GLY A 78 35.83 4.77 6.36
C GLY A 78 35.06 5.46 7.50
N SER A 79 33.86 5.99 7.25
CA SER A 79 33.11 6.79 8.22
C SER A 79 31.89 6.09 8.81
N VAL A 80 31.54 4.89 8.35
CA VAL A 80 30.34 4.17 8.80
C VAL A 80 30.44 3.77 10.28
N GLN A 81 31.64 3.51 10.78
CA GLN A 81 31.91 3.20 12.19
C GLN A 81 32.13 4.45 13.06
N ALA A 82 32.17 5.65 12.46
CA ALA A 82 32.28 6.89 13.20
C ALA A 82 30.94 7.30 13.83
N ASP A 83 31.02 8.07 14.91
CA ASP A 83 29.85 8.64 15.57
C ASP A 83 28.98 9.39 14.57
N SER A 84 27.67 9.24 14.68
CA SER A 84 26.71 9.74 13.71
C SER A 84 26.74 11.25 13.46
N THR A 85 27.24 12.04 14.42
CA THR A 85 27.47 13.49 14.29
C THR A 85 28.75 13.85 13.52
N THR A 86 29.69 12.91 13.40
CA THR A 86 31.04 13.13 12.87
C THR A 86 31.28 12.44 11.53
N ARG A 87 30.30 11.70 11.02
CA ARG A 87 30.41 11.01 9.73
C ARG A 87 30.72 12.01 8.62
N ALA A 88 31.72 11.67 7.82
CA ALA A 88 32.09 12.46 6.66
C ALA A 88 31.01 12.30 5.57
N TRP A 89 30.79 13.39 4.84
CA TRP A 89 29.90 13.37 3.68
C TRP A 89 30.64 12.81 2.47
N GLY A 90 30.03 11.88 1.75
CA GLY A 90 30.63 11.26 0.58
C GLY A 90 30.00 9.93 0.24
N VAL A 91 30.66 9.21 -0.66
CA VAL A 91 30.24 7.90 -1.16
C VAL A 91 30.82 6.78 -0.31
N ALA A 92 30.02 5.74 -0.07
CA ALA A 92 30.40 4.54 0.67
C ALA A 92 31.24 3.59 -0.19
N SER A 93 32.10 2.80 0.44
CA SER A 93 32.74 1.65 -0.20
C SER A 93 31.84 0.41 -0.12
N TRP A 94 32.13 -0.60 -0.96
CA TRP A 94 31.34 -1.83 -1.03
C TRP A 94 31.31 -2.64 0.27
N ASP A 95 32.40 -2.61 1.03
CA ASP A 95 32.54 -3.26 2.34
C ASP A 95 31.72 -2.59 3.44
N GLU A 96 31.40 -1.30 3.27
CA GLU A 96 30.67 -0.51 4.26
C GLU A 96 29.18 -0.37 3.96
N LEU A 97 28.74 -0.86 2.79
CA LEU A 97 27.37 -0.73 2.30
C LEU A 97 26.31 -1.23 3.29
N ALA A 98 26.60 -2.33 3.99
CA ALA A 98 25.70 -2.93 4.97
C ALA A 98 25.43 -2.00 6.16
N GLY A 99 26.42 -1.21 6.59
CA GLY A 99 26.29 -0.25 7.69
C GLY A 99 25.88 1.15 7.25
N ALA A 100 26.10 1.50 5.98
CA ALA A 100 25.75 2.81 5.41
C ALA A 100 24.25 3.16 5.51
N ARG A 101 23.38 2.14 5.58
CA ARG A 101 21.91 2.29 5.63
C ARG A 101 21.27 2.00 6.99
N ASN A 102 22.00 2.12 8.10
CA ASN A 102 21.38 2.12 9.42
C ASN A 102 20.66 3.45 9.71
N VAL A 103 19.48 3.64 9.10
CA VAL A 103 18.73 4.91 9.06
C VAL A 103 18.35 5.44 10.44
N ASN A 104 18.12 4.55 11.41
CA ASN A 104 17.69 4.89 12.77
C ASN A 104 18.83 5.41 13.66
N ASP A 105 20.09 5.19 13.26
CA ASP A 105 21.27 5.39 14.10
C ASP A 105 22.12 6.58 13.63
N ILE A 106 21.52 7.47 12.82
CA ILE A 106 22.17 8.65 12.28
C ILE A 106 21.50 9.90 12.85
N HIS A 107 22.29 10.92 13.23
CA HIS A 107 21.73 12.20 13.65
C HIS A 107 21.07 12.91 12.45
N GLY A 108 19.77 13.20 12.59
CA GLY A 108 18.94 13.63 11.46
C GLY A 108 18.48 12.46 10.57
N GLY A 109 18.75 11.21 10.96
CA GLY A 109 18.17 10.02 10.37
C GLY A 109 16.66 9.93 10.61
N LEU A 110 16.04 8.90 10.02
CA LEU A 110 14.59 8.72 10.05
C LEU A 110 14.22 7.72 11.14
N ASP A 111 13.50 8.15 12.17
CA ASP A 111 13.06 7.24 13.23
C ASP A 111 11.94 6.30 12.77
N GLY A 112 11.55 5.36 13.63
CA GLY A 112 10.53 4.36 13.30
C GLY A 112 9.12 4.96 13.09
N VAL A 113 8.79 6.08 13.74
CA VAL A 113 7.49 6.73 13.60
C VAL A 113 7.42 7.43 12.25
N ASP A 114 8.46 8.17 11.90
CA ASP A 114 8.55 8.84 10.60
C ASP A 114 8.55 7.81 9.46
N GLN A 115 9.28 6.69 9.61
CA GLN A 115 9.22 5.58 8.66
C GLN A 115 7.80 5.04 8.49
N ALA A 116 7.06 4.82 9.58
CA ALA A 116 5.69 4.33 9.50
C ALA A 116 4.75 5.30 8.75
N ILE A 117 4.93 6.60 8.97
CA ILE A 117 4.17 7.65 8.27
C ILE A 117 4.48 7.61 6.77
N TRP A 118 5.77 7.66 6.40
CA TRP A 118 6.20 7.67 5.01
C TRP A 118 5.83 6.38 4.27
N PHE A 119 5.94 5.23 4.94
CA PHE A 119 5.49 3.95 4.41
C PHE A 119 3.99 3.97 4.12
N SER A 120 3.17 4.42 5.08
CA SER A 120 1.71 4.47 4.92
C SER A 120 1.30 5.39 3.78
N LEU A 121 1.93 6.57 3.69
CA LEU A 121 1.69 7.51 2.61
C LEU A 121 2.09 6.91 1.24
N ALA A 122 3.25 6.27 1.17
CA ALA A 122 3.73 5.62 -0.04
C ALA A 122 2.80 4.49 -0.50
N ALA A 123 2.28 3.68 0.44
CA ALA A 123 1.31 2.63 0.15
C ALA A 123 -0.03 3.17 -0.37
N ILE A 124 -0.53 4.26 0.21
CA ILE A 124 -1.77 4.93 -0.26
C ILE A 124 -1.58 5.48 -1.67
N ILE A 125 -0.43 6.09 -1.96
CA ILE A 125 -0.12 6.63 -3.29
C ILE A 125 0.03 5.49 -4.30
N ALA A 126 0.74 4.41 -3.94
CA ALA A 126 0.86 3.22 -4.78
C ALA A 126 -0.51 2.62 -5.12
N PHE A 127 -1.40 2.51 -4.14
CA PHE A 127 -2.78 2.07 -4.36
C PHE A 127 -3.54 3.02 -5.29
N SER A 128 -3.43 4.33 -5.07
CA SER A 128 -4.09 5.35 -5.90
C SER A 128 -3.63 5.27 -7.36
N VAL A 129 -2.33 5.12 -7.59
CA VAL A 129 -1.74 4.87 -8.92
C VAL A 129 -2.35 3.60 -9.52
N SER A 130 -2.39 2.50 -8.77
CA SER A 130 -2.97 1.23 -9.21
C SER A 130 -4.43 1.35 -9.62
N VAL A 131 -5.24 2.13 -8.88
CA VAL A 131 -6.65 2.39 -9.20
C VAL A 131 -6.79 3.17 -10.51
N VAL A 132 -6.00 4.23 -10.70
CA VAL A 132 -6.05 5.06 -11.90
C VAL A 132 -5.65 4.26 -13.14
N PHE A 133 -4.50 3.58 -13.07
CA PHE A 133 -4.00 2.79 -14.19
C PHE A 133 -4.86 1.54 -14.44
N GLY A 134 -5.41 0.92 -13.39
CA GLY A 134 -6.33 -0.19 -13.50
C GLY A 134 -7.65 0.18 -14.19
N ALA A 135 -8.17 1.38 -13.95
CA ALA A 135 -9.32 1.90 -14.70
C ALA A 135 -8.99 2.08 -16.19
N LEU A 136 -7.80 2.60 -16.52
CA LEU A 136 -7.34 2.72 -17.91
C LEU A 136 -7.12 1.35 -18.57
N SER A 137 -6.56 0.40 -17.82
CA SER A 137 -6.30 -0.98 -18.24
C SER A 137 -7.59 -1.71 -18.60
N ILE A 138 -8.63 -1.61 -17.74
CA ILE A 138 -9.96 -2.16 -18.05
C ILE A 138 -10.52 -1.52 -19.32
N LYS A 139 -10.47 -0.18 -19.44
CA LYS A 139 -10.99 0.53 -20.62
C LYS A 139 -10.29 0.07 -21.91
N ALA A 140 -8.98 -0.14 -21.89
CA ALA A 140 -8.23 -0.65 -23.02
C ALA A 140 -8.65 -2.09 -23.41
N ASN A 141 -8.93 -2.93 -22.41
CA ASN A 141 -9.34 -4.33 -22.61
C ASN A 141 -10.85 -4.50 -22.92
N THR A 142 -11.67 -3.46 -22.71
CA THR A 142 -13.13 -3.52 -22.94
C THR A 142 -13.49 -3.66 -24.43
N ARG A 143 -12.54 -3.43 -25.35
CA ARG A 143 -12.70 -3.76 -26.77
C ARG A 143 -12.87 -5.27 -27.01
N ASP A 144 -12.29 -6.12 -26.16
CA ASP A 144 -12.37 -7.58 -26.26
C ASP A 144 -13.45 -8.20 -25.34
N LEU A 145 -13.79 -7.55 -24.21
CA LEU A 145 -14.69 -8.09 -23.18
C LEU A 145 -16.20 -7.93 -23.43
N ARG A 146 -16.61 -7.15 -24.44
CA ARG A 146 -18.05 -6.93 -24.76
C ARG A 146 -18.80 -8.21 -25.18
N VAL A 147 -18.08 -9.28 -25.50
CA VAL A 147 -18.67 -10.55 -25.98
C VAL A 147 -19.15 -11.45 -24.81
N ASP A 148 -18.57 -11.34 -23.61
CA ASP A 148 -18.81 -12.30 -22.51
C ASP A 148 -19.60 -11.74 -21.30
N ALA A 149 -19.81 -10.43 -21.21
CA ALA A 149 -20.30 -9.76 -19.99
C ALA A 149 -21.83 -9.76 -19.78
N LYS A 150 -22.55 -10.81 -20.24
CA LYS A 150 -24.03 -10.89 -20.11
C LYS A 150 -24.51 -11.87 -19.03
N LEU A 151 -23.61 -12.42 -18.22
CA LEU A 151 -23.94 -13.42 -17.21
C LEU A 151 -23.45 -12.96 -15.83
N ASP A 152 -24.37 -12.90 -14.86
CA ASP A 152 -24.16 -12.77 -13.40
C ASP A 152 -23.68 -11.44 -12.79
N ASP A 153 -23.96 -10.29 -13.41
CA ASP A 153 -23.47 -8.98 -12.94
C ASP A 153 -24.23 -8.39 -11.74
N ASP A 154 -25.35 -8.97 -11.28
CA ASP A 154 -26.15 -8.38 -10.18
C ASP A 154 -25.75 -8.87 -8.77
N ASP A 155 -25.00 -9.97 -8.64
CA ASP A 155 -24.71 -10.60 -7.34
C ASP A 155 -23.24 -10.48 -6.87
N ILE A 156 -22.36 -9.92 -7.72
CA ILE A 156 -20.93 -9.76 -7.41
C ILE A 156 -20.67 -8.32 -6.95
N ASP A 157 -20.33 -8.14 -5.66
CA ASP A 157 -20.06 -6.83 -5.05
C ASP A 157 -18.68 -6.74 -4.38
N GLY A 158 -18.42 -5.61 -3.72
CA GLY A 158 -17.21 -5.40 -2.92
C GLY A 158 -15.92 -5.63 -3.71
N LEU A 159 -14.92 -6.27 -3.10
CA LEU A 159 -13.65 -6.54 -3.77
C LEU A 159 -13.79 -7.49 -4.97
N ALA A 160 -14.79 -8.37 -4.97
CA ALA A 160 -15.02 -9.32 -6.05
C ALA A 160 -15.46 -8.62 -7.35
N GLY A 161 -16.21 -7.52 -7.24
CA GLY A 161 -16.62 -6.72 -8.40
C GLY A 161 -15.44 -6.12 -9.18
N LEU A 162 -14.27 -5.97 -8.56
CA LEU A 162 -13.05 -5.47 -9.20
C LEU A 162 -12.38 -6.47 -10.17
N VAL A 163 -12.89 -7.70 -10.27
CA VAL A 163 -12.45 -8.65 -11.30
C VAL A 163 -12.92 -8.20 -12.69
N HIS A 164 -14.12 -7.60 -12.76
CA HIS A 164 -14.81 -7.30 -14.03
C HIS A 164 -15.00 -5.81 -14.28
N ARG A 165 -15.03 -4.98 -13.23
CA ARG A 165 -15.37 -3.54 -13.32
C ARG A 165 -14.29 -2.67 -12.72
N SER A 166 -14.16 -1.44 -13.21
CA SER A 166 -13.22 -0.48 -12.63
C SER A 166 -13.60 -0.11 -11.20
N TYR A 167 -12.62 0.32 -10.41
CA TYR A 167 -12.84 0.77 -9.03
C TYR A 167 -13.94 1.84 -8.94
N PHE A 168 -13.94 2.82 -9.83
CA PHE A 168 -14.91 3.92 -9.84
C PHE A 168 -16.35 3.45 -10.11
N SER A 169 -16.53 2.45 -10.97
CA SER A 169 -17.85 1.86 -11.22
C SER A 169 -18.33 0.96 -10.07
N ASN A 170 -17.40 0.33 -9.36
CA ASN A 170 -17.71 -0.63 -8.31
C ASN A 170 -17.95 0.03 -6.94
N LEU A 171 -17.29 1.16 -6.68
CA LEU A 171 -17.41 1.92 -5.44
C LEU A 171 -18.85 2.32 -5.06
N PRO A 172 -19.67 2.93 -5.94
CA PRO A 172 -21.03 3.33 -5.56
C PRO A 172 -21.92 2.14 -5.24
N ILE A 173 -21.74 1.01 -5.93
CA ILE A 173 -22.46 -0.25 -5.69
C ILE A 173 -22.06 -0.81 -4.31
N SER A 174 -20.76 -0.90 -4.06
CA SER A 174 -20.21 -1.38 -2.79
C SER A 174 -20.66 -0.53 -1.60
N VAL A 175 -20.67 0.81 -1.73
CA VAL A 175 -21.13 1.72 -0.67
C VAL A 175 -22.63 1.57 -0.42
N ARG A 176 -23.44 1.40 -1.48
CA ARG A 176 -24.87 1.16 -1.35
C ARG A 176 -25.13 -0.16 -0.60
N ASN A 177 -24.45 -1.23 -0.99
CA ASN A 177 -24.60 -2.54 -0.36
C ASN A 177 -24.15 -2.50 1.10
N PHE A 178 -22.98 -1.93 1.39
CA PHE A 178 -22.51 -1.74 2.77
C PHE A 178 -23.52 -0.98 3.64
N ARG A 179 -24.14 0.09 3.12
CA ARG A 179 -25.18 0.83 3.86
C ARG A 179 -26.42 -0.02 4.14
N LEU A 180 -26.84 -0.85 3.18
CA LEU A 180 -27.98 -1.75 3.33
C LEU A 180 -27.69 -2.86 4.35
N GLU A 181 -26.51 -3.46 4.27
CA GLU A 181 -26.05 -4.50 5.21
C GLU A 181 -25.88 -3.95 6.62
N ALA A 182 -25.21 -2.80 6.78
CA ALA A 182 -25.07 -2.15 8.08
C ALA A 182 -26.44 -1.84 8.68
N ARG A 183 -27.38 -1.33 7.88
CA ARG A 183 -28.76 -1.08 8.34
C ARG A 183 -29.48 -2.36 8.74
N LYS A 184 -29.30 -3.45 7.99
CA LYS A 184 -29.86 -4.77 8.30
C LYS A 184 -29.27 -5.32 9.60
N PHE A 185 -27.95 -5.31 9.74
CA PHE A 185 -27.23 -5.71 10.94
C PHE A 185 -27.70 -4.92 12.17
N TRP A 186 -27.80 -3.60 12.09
CA TRP A 186 -28.30 -2.78 13.20
C TRP A 186 -29.75 -3.10 13.54
N ARG A 187 -30.63 -3.22 12.56
CA ARG A 187 -32.05 -3.56 12.78
C ARG A 187 -32.22 -4.94 13.41
N ASP A 188 -31.50 -5.94 12.90
CA ASP A 188 -31.58 -7.32 13.38
C ASP A 188 -30.87 -7.48 14.73
N GLY A 189 -29.75 -6.77 14.93
CA GLY A 189 -29.02 -6.68 16.19
C GLY A 189 -29.84 -6.02 17.29
N VAL A 190 -30.51 -4.91 17.00
CA VAL A 190 -31.46 -4.25 17.93
C VAL A 190 -32.64 -5.18 18.27
N ARG A 191 -33.22 -5.87 17.27
CA ARG A 191 -34.27 -6.87 17.50
C ARG A 191 -33.78 -8.09 18.29
N SER A 192 -32.53 -8.49 18.12
CA SER A 192 -31.92 -9.55 18.91
C SER A 192 -31.70 -9.09 20.34
N ALA A 193 -31.12 -7.91 20.56
CA ALA A 193 -30.92 -7.34 21.89
C ALA A 193 -32.26 -7.14 22.64
N ASP A 194 -33.31 -6.72 21.94
CA ASP A 194 -34.66 -6.59 22.51
C ASP A 194 -35.30 -7.94 22.89
N ARG A 195 -34.95 -9.04 22.21
CA ARG A 195 -35.36 -10.41 22.60
C ARG A 195 -34.62 -10.94 23.83
N TRP A 196 -33.39 -10.49 24.06
CA TRP A 196 -32.57 -10.86 25.22
C TRP A 196 -32.65 -9.83 26.36
N SER A 197 -33.50 -8.82 26.21
CA SER A 197 -33.82 -7.85 27.24
C SER A 197 -34.36 -8.57 28.48
N LEU A 198 -33.55 -8.61 29.55
CA LEU A 198 -33.93 -9.17 30.85
C LEU A 198 -35.26 -8.58 31.35
N ILE A 199 -35.56 -7.33 31.02
CA ILE A 199 -36.82 -6.66 31.39
C ILE A 199 -38.03 -7.37 30.75
N LYS A 200 -37.95 -7.75 29.47
CA LYS A 200 -39.03 -8.49 28.78
C LYS A 200 -39.12 -9.95 29.23
N ILE A 201 -38.00 -10.58 29.53
CA ILE A 201 -37.97 -11.97 30.04
C ILE A 201 -38.60 -12.01 31.44
N ILE A 202 -38.27 -11.06 32.31
CA ILE A 202 -38.81 -10.96 33.67
C ILE A 202 -40.29 -10.55 33.63
N SER A 203 -40.67 -9.54 32.84
CA SER A 203 -42.07 -9.08 32.74
C SER A 203 -43.00 -10.03 31.98
N GLY A 204 -42.45 -10.86 31.07
CA GLY A 204 -43.21 -11.89 30.36
C GLY A 204 -43.48 -13.13 31.22
N SER A 205 -42.63 -13.40 32.21
CA SER A 205 -42.82 -14.51 33.16
C SER A 205 -43.84 -14.22 34.27
N SER A 206 -44.20 -12.96 34.50
CA SER A 206 -45.12 -12.56 35.58
C SER A 206 -46.60 -12.61 35.18
N SER A 207 -46.94 -13.31 34.09
CA SER A 207 -48.31 -13.42 33.55
C SER A 207 -48.84 -14.86 33.48
N GLN A 208 -48.21 -15.80 34.19
CA GLN A 208 -48.72 -17.17 34.39
C GLN A 208 -49.11 -17.40 35.85
#